data_AF-A0A935D6Q8-F1
#
_entry.id   AF-A0A935D6Q8-F1
#
_cell.length_a   1.000
_cell.length_b   1.000
_cell.length_c   1.000
_cell.angle_alpha   90.00
_cell.angle_beta   90.00
_cell.angle_gamma   90.00
#
_symmetry.space_group_name_H-M   'P 1'
#
loop_
_entity.id
_entity.type
_entity.pdbx_description
1 polymer ?
#
loop_
_entity_poly.entity_id
_entity_poly.type
_entity_poly.pdbx_seq_one_letter_code
_entity_poly.pdbx_strand_id
1 'polypeptide(L)'
;MSDGIFFGLVSAFAITHAAPLAGAVVYLREEAKTRPTWQTFRKAPEVLDRSAYRSGGPVFTGHLERAPGVVRLAALSCFVMGSMFLPGLAWALLGLVAMGAGLLSIPGLVLAAWLWLSGSKLLRCDPVGAVSAARAAAVSFYFNVLLVLASATALALDSRELGPLALFVGAYALLSIGQAILLAVAAREVGRQCGDVSEDQVSQGLPPALRTLLDRRRARQAREAGLVTE
;
A
#
# COMPACT_ATOMS: atom_id res chain seq x y z
N MET A 1 7.33 21.28 35.66
CA MET A 1 6.20 20.66 34.93
C MET A 1 6.10 21.17 33.47
N SER A 2 6.56 22.39 33.16
CA SER A 2 6.63 22.96 31.80
C SER A 2 7.55 22.21 30.84
N ASP A 3 8.70 21.72 31.31
CA ASP A 3 9.77 21.23 30.43
C ASP A 3 9.41 19.88 29.78
N GLY A 4 8.61 19.06 30.46
CA GLY A 4 8.10 17.80 29.92
C GLY A 4 7.07 18.00 28.81
N ILE A 5 6.22 19.03 28.90
CA ILE A 5 5.21 19.35 27.88
C ILE A 5 5.89 19.85 26.61
N PHE A 6 6.88 20.73 26.75
CA PHE A 6 7.64 21.25 25.62
C PHE A 6 8.39 20.13 24.88
N PHE A 7 9.08 19.24 25.61
CA PHE A 7 9.77 18.09 25.02
C PHE A 7 8.80 17.12 24.33
N GLY A 8 7.62 16.88 24.92
CA GLY A 8 6.55 16.07 24.32
C GLY A 8 6.02 16.65 23.01
N LEU A 9 5.82 17.96 22.95
CA LEU A 9 5.35 18.63 21.72
C LEU A 9 6.39 18.64 20.61
N VAL A 10 7.66 18.90 20.93
CA VAL A 10 8.75 18.88 19.94
C VAL A 10 8.97 17.48 19.38
N SER A 11 8.94 16.45 20.24
CA SER A 11 9.06 15.06 19.80
C SER A 11 7.86 14.59 18.96
N ALA A 12 6.63 14.92 19.36
CA ALA A 12 5.44 14.65 18.56
C ALA A 12 5.52 15.34 17.19
N PHE A 13 5.88 16.64 17.16
CA PHE A 13 6.04 17.38 15.91
C PHE A 13 7.11 16.78 15.00
N ALA A 14 8.28 16.45 15.56
CA ALA A 14 9.38 15.83 14.82
C ALA A 14 8.96 14.47 14.24
N ILE A 15 8.28 13.62 15.03
CA ILE A 15 7.81 12.31 14.55
C ILE A 15 6.75 12.48 13.45
N THR A 16 5.78 13.38 13.65
CA THR A 16 4.68 13.59 12.70
C THR A 16 5.13 14.19 11.37
N HIS A 17 6.17 15.04 11.35
CA HIS A 17 6.59 15.73 10.12
C HIS A 17 7.89 15.19 9.52
N ALA A 18 8.90 14.88 10.34
CA ALA A 18 10.19 14.42 9.83
C ALA A 18 10.11 13.00 9.26
N ALA A 19 9.30 12.11 9.84
CA ALA A 19 9.17 10.75 9.33
C ALA A 19 8.54 10.72 7.91
N PRO A 20 7.40 11.39 7.63
CA PRO A 20 6.87 11.49 6.27
C PRO A 20 7.86 12.12 5.27
N LEU A 21 8.60 13.16 5.67
CA LEU A 21 9.62 13.77 4.82
C LEU A 21 10.75 12.79 4.49
N ALA A 22 11.25 12.04 5.48
CA ALA A 22 12.24 11.01 5.26
C ALA A 22 11.71 9.91 4.32
N GLY A 23 10.47 9.47 4.50
CA GLY A 23 9.78 8.53 3.60
C GLY A 23 9.70 9.08 2.17
N ALA A 24 9.33 10.34 1.99
CA ALA A 24 9.26 10.99 0.69
C ALA A 24 10.63 11.10 0.02
N VAL A 25 11.69 11.41 0.76
CA VAL A 25 13.07 11.45 0.24
C VAL A 25 13.52 10.06 -0.23
N VAL A 26 13.25 9.01 0.56
CA VAL A 26 13.55 7.62 0.16
C VAL A 26 12.75 7.24 -1.08
N TYR A 27 11.48 7.61 -1.16
CA TYR A 27 10.65 7.41 -2.34
C TYR A 27 11.27 8.06 -3.59
N LEU A 28 11.66 9.34 -3.53
CA LEU A 28 12.25 10.05 -4.67
C LEU A 28 13.55 9.38 -5.13
N ARG A 29 14.38 8.92 -4.17
CA ARG A 29 15.61 8.19 -4.46
C ARG A 29 15.35 6.85 -5.13
N GLU A 30 14.40 6.05 -4.63
CA GLU A 30 14.06 4.75 -5.22
C GLU A 30 13.38 4.94 -6.59
N GLU A 31 12.47 5.90 -6.74
CA GLU A 31 11.84 6.22 -8.02
C GLU A 31 12.90 6.60 -9.07
N ALA A 32 13.86 7.46 -8.72
CA ALA A 32 14.93 7.85 -9.64
C ALA A 32 15.75 6.64 -10.12
N LYS A 33 16.03 5.68 -9.24
CA LYS A 33 16.77 4.45 -9.58
C LYS A 33 15.96 3.48 -10.45
N THR A 34 14.65 3.40 -10.27
CA THR A 34 13.81 2.39 -10.95
C THR A 34 13.14 2.90 -12.23
N ARG A 35 13.26 4.19 -12.56
CA ARG A 35 12.80 4.76 -13.83
C ARG A 35 13.22 3.94 -15.06
N PRO A 36 14.49 3.50 -15.21
CA PRO A 36 14.90 2.72 -16.38
C PRO A 36 14.14 1.41 -16.53
N THR A 37 13.75 0.78 -15.41
CA THR A 37 12.99 -0.47 -15.41
C THR A 37 11.63 -0.29 -16.08
N TRP A 38 10.94 0.83 -15.84
CA TRP A 38 9.61 1.06 -16.44
C TRP A 38 9.64 1.35 -17.95
N GLN A 39 10.81 1.72 -18.48
CA GLN A 39 10.98 2.00 -19.91
C GLN A 39 11.07 0.72 -20.75
N THR A 40 11.47 -0.40 -20.15
CA THR A 40 11.70 -1.68 -20.83
C THR A 40 10.51 -2.64 -20.81
N PHE A 41 9.53 -2.45 -19.92
CA PHE A 41 8.43 -3.39 -19.70
C PHE A 41 7.08 -2.85 -20.18
N ARG A 42 6.69 -3.24 -21.40
CA ARG A 42 5.27 -3.28 -21.80
C ARG A 42 5.04 -4.46 -22.75
N LYS A 43 4.59 -5.61 -22.22
CA LYS A 43 3.99 -6.64 -23.08
C LYS A 43 2.80 -5.98 -23.81
N ALA A 44 2.83 -5.91 -25.14
CA ALA A 44 1.60 -5.63 -25.86
C ALA A 44 0.64 -6.81 -25.67
N PRO A 45 -0.68 -6.55 -25.60
CA PRO A 45 -1.64 -7.63 -25.72
C PRO A 45 -1.35 -8.36 -27.03
N GLU A 46 -1.13 -9.66 -26.93
CA GLU A 46 -1.00 -10.56 -28.07
C GLU A 46 -2.37 -10.60 -28.76
N VAL A 47 -2.64 -9.64 -29.66
CA VAL A 47 -3.75 -9.77 -30.60
C VAL A 47 -3.25 -10.79 -31.62
N LEU A 48 -3.42 -12.07 -31.30
CA LEU A 48 -3.27 -13.19 -32.21
C LEU A 48 -4.39 -13.10 -33.26
N ASP A 49 -4.29 -12.12 -34.15
CA ASP A 49 -5.09 -12.14 -35.37
C ASP A 49 -4.43 -13.11 -36.35
N ARG A 50 -5.05 -14.29 -36.41
CA ARG A 50 -4.93 -15.41 -37.34
C ARG A 50 -4.16 -15.14 -38.66
N SER A 51 -2.84 -15.03 -38.61
CA SER A 51 -2.01 -15.28 -39.80
C SER A 51 -0.87 -16.25 -39.46
N ALA A 52 -0.86 -17.39 -40.14
CA ALA A 52 0.03 -18.52 -39.89
C ALA A 52 1.51 -18.26 -40.27
N TYR A 53 1.86 -17.05 -40.71
CA TYR A 53 3.18 -16.73 -41.24
C TYR A 53 3.72 -15.41 -40.67
N ARG A 54 3.85 -15.35 -39.34
CA ARG A 54 4.94 -14.68 -38.61
C ARG A 54 4.57 -14.68 -37.14
N SER A 55 5.21 -15.55 -36.36
CA SER A 55 5.40 -15.35 -34.93
C SER A 55 6.31 -14.13 -34.72
N GLY A 56 5.80 -12.94 -35.07
CA GLY A 56 6.40 -11.70 -34.63
C GLY A 56 6.32 -11.71 -33.11
N GLY A 57 7.48 -11.74 -32.46
CA GLY A 57 7.56 -11.63 -31.01
C GLY A 57 6.79 -10.39 -30.52
N PRO A 58 6.40 -10.36 -29.23
CA PRO A 58 5.55 -9.30 -28.69
C PRO A 58 6.11 -7.91 -29.05
N VAL A 59 5.34 -7.16 -29.85
CA VAL A 59 5.72 -5.80 -30.27
C VAL A 59 5.46 -4.87 -29.09
N PHE A 60 6.49 -4.33 -28.45
CA PHE A 60 6.36 -3.41 -27.31
C PHE A 60 5.80 -2.05 -27.78
N THR A 61 4.50 -1.81 -27.63
CA THR A 61 3.83 -0.60 -28.17
C THR A 61 3.71 0.57 -27.18
N GLY A 62 4.64 0.71 -26.24
CA GLY A 62 4.74 1.96 -25.48
C GLY A 62 5.80 1.97 -24.40
N HIS A 63 6.60 3.03 -24.41
CA HIS A 63 7.52 3.36 -23.34
C HIS A 63 6.78 4.18 -22.29
N LEU A 64 6.72 3.68 -21.06
CA LEU A 64 6.37 4.51 -19.92
C LEU A 64 7.67 5.12 -19.40
N GLU A 65 7.82 6.45 -19.48
CA GLU A 65 9.00 7.13 -18.91
C GLU A 65 9.12 6.93 -17.40
N ARG A 66 7.99 6.64 -16.73
CA ARG A 66 7.85 6.49 -15.28
C ARG A 66 6.77 5.47 -14.95
N ALA A 67 6.83 4.93 -13.74
CA ALA A 67 5.77 4.08 -13.19
C ALA A 67 4.38 4.75 -13.29
N PRO A 68 3.29 3.99 -13.47
CA PRO A 68 1.94 4.53 -13.47
C PRO A 68 1.65 5.36 -12.21
N GLY A 69 0.86 6.42 -12.34
CA GLY A 69 0.54 7.32 -11.22
C GLY A 69 0.01 6.60 -9.98
N VAL A 70 -0.79 5.55 -10.17
CA VAL A 70 -1.32 4.71 -9.08
C VAL A 70 -0.22 3.95 -8.33
N VAL A 71 0.77 3.41 -9.05
CA VAL A 71 1.92 2.70 -8.44
C VAL A 71 2.81 3.69 -7.69
N ARG A 72 3.02 4.88 -8.26
CA ARG A 72 3.77 5.97 -7.64
C ARG A 72 3.12 6.45 -6.35
N LEU A 73 1.81 6.71 -6.37
CA LEU A 73 1.04 7.12 -5.20
C LEU A 73 1.07 6.02 -4.12
N ALA A 74 0.88 4.76 -4.51
CA ALA A 74 0.96 3.63 -3.58
C ALA A 74 2.34 3.52 -2.94
N ALA A 75 3.41 3.55 -3.73
CA ALA A 75 4.78 3.49 -3.22
C ALA A 75 5.09 4.66 -2.29
N LEU A 76 4.73 5.90 -2.67
CA LEU A 76 4.88 7.06 -1.81
C LEU A 76 4.16 6.85 -0.47
N SER A 77 2.90 6.41 -0.51
CA SER A 77 2.13 6.14 0.72
C SER A 77 2.78 5.04 1.59
N CYS A 78 3.35 4.00 0.97
CA CYS A 78 4.08 2.95 1.68
C CYS A 78 5.33 3.47 2.38
N PHE A 79 6.11 4.34 1.74
CA PHE A 79 7.29 4.94 2.38
C PHE A 79 6.89 5.94 3.47
N VAL A 80 5.86 6.76 3.23
CA VAL A 80 5.36 7.71 4.23
C VAL A 80 4.82 6.99 5.46
N MET A 81 3.92 6.00 5.29
CA MET A 81 3.38 5.26 6.44
C MET A 81 4.42 4.33 7.05
N GLY A 82 5.25 3.68 6.23
CA GLY A 82 6.32 2.81 6.71
C GLY A 82 7.43 3.56 7.45
N SER A 83 7.60 4.87 7.23
CA SER A 83 8.55 5.68 8.00
C SER A 83 8.22 5.73 9.49
N MET A 84 6.96 5.51 9.86
CA MET A 84 6.52 5.40 11.26
C MET A 84 6.99 4.09 11.94
N PHE A 85 7.53 3.14 11.17
CA PHE A 85 8.14 1.92 11.71
C PHE A 85 9.28 2.23 12.69
N LEU A 86 10.19 3.14 12.34
CA LEU A 86 11.36 3.47 13.18
C LEU A 86 10.97 4.09 14.53
N PRO A 87 10.18 5.18 14.59
CA PRO A 87 9.74 5.72 15.88
C PRO A 87 8.85 4.72 16.62
N GLY A 88 7.99 3.96 15.93
CA GLY A 88 7.18 2.92 16.54
C GLY A 88 8.01 1.82 17.18
N LEU A 89 9.09 1.38 16.52
CA LEU A 89 10.02 0.38 17.01
C LEU A 89 10.76 0.89 18.25
N ALA A 90 11.23 2.14 18.22
CA ALA A 90 11.88 2.75 19.37
C ALA A 90 10.94 2.79 20.58
N TRP A 91 9.70 3.23 20.39
CA TRP A 91 8.67 3.23 21.45
C TRP A 91 8.31 1.83 21.93
N ALA A 92 8.19 0.87 21.02
CA ALA A 92 7.93 -0.53 21.35
C ALA A 92 9.03 -1.14 22.21
N LEU A 93 10.30 -0.89 21.87
CA LEU A 93 11.44 -1.37 22.64
C LEU A 93 11.49 -0.73 24.04
N LEU A 94 11.23 0.58 24.14
CA LEU A 94 11.13 1.26 25.43
C LEU A 94 9.97 0.69 26.27
N GLY A 95 8.80 0.49 25.68
CA GLY A 95 7.64 -0.10 26.35
C GLY A 95 7.84 -1.57 26.73
N LEU A 96 8.62 -2.32 25.94
CA LEU A 96 9.02 -3.68 26.26
C LEU A 96 9.89 -3.74 27.51
N VAL A 97 10.90 -2.86 27.60
CA VAL A 97 11.80 -2.77 28.77
C VAL A 97 11.06 -2.29 30.02
N ALA A 98 10.12 -1.35 29.88
CA ALA A 98 9.42 -0.77 31.02
C ALA A 98 8.33 -1.67 31.60
N MET A 99 7.45 -2.24 30.77
CA MET A 99 6.22 -2.93 31.24
C MET A 99 5.82 -4.15 30.40
N GLY A 100 6.64 -4.61 29.45
CA GLY A 100 6.28 -5.69 28.53
C GLY A 100 5.22 -5.31 27.47
N ALA A 101 4.69 -4.08 27.51
CA ALA A 101 3.64 -3.59 26.60
C ALA A 101 4.08 -3.56 25.13
N GLY A 102 5.40 -3.58 24.86
CA GLY A 102 5.96 -3.62 23.51
C GLY A 102 5.52 -4.85 22.70
N LEU A 103 5.15 -5.97 23.32
CA LEU A 103 4.71 -7.18 22.60
C LEU A 103 3.45 -6.93 21.75
N LEU A 104 2.54 -6.07 22.21
CA LEU A 104 1.31 -5.73 21.48
C LEU A 104 1.58 -4.98 20.18
N SER A 105 2.75 -4.34 20.05
CA SER A 105 3.12 -3.56 18.86
C SER A 105 3.73 -4.40 17.73
N ILE A 106 4.14 -5.64 18.00
CA ILE A 106 4.85 -6.51 17.05
C ILE A 106 4.07 -6.67 15.73
N PRO A 107 2.76 -7.00 15.73
CA PRO A 107 2.01 -7.17 14.48
C PRO A 107 2.00 -5.90 13.63
N GLY A 108 1.85 -4.73 14.27
CA GLY A 108 1.87 -3.43 13.59
C GLY A 108 3.23 -3.10 12.99
N LEU A 109 4.31 -3.40 13.70
CA LEU A 109 5.69 -3.20 13.23
C LEU A 109 6.03 -4.11 12.05
N VAL A 110 5.64 -5.39 12.11
CA VAL A 110 5.81 -6.33 11.00
C VAL A 110 5.06 -5.83 9.77
N LEU A 111 3.82 -5.36 9.94
CA LEU A 111 3.04 -4.81 8.83
C LEU A 111 3.68 -3.55 8.24
N ALA A 112 4.17 -2.63 9.07
CA ALA A 112 4.82 -1.40 8.60
C ALA A 112 6.11 -1.69 7.81
N ALA A 113 6.94 -2.62 8.29
CA ALA A 113 8.12 -3.08 7.56
C ALA A 113 7.74 -3.75 6.23
N TRP A 114 6.67 -4.55 6.23
CA TRP A 114 6.19 -5.20 5.02
C TRP A 114 5.68 -4.18 3.99
N LEU A 115 4.91 -3.16 4.42
CA LEU A 115 4.46 -2.07 3.56
C LEU A 115 5.64 -1.30 2.94
N TRP A 116 6.67 -1.00 3.73
CA TRP A 116 7.89 -0.34 3.25
C TRP A 116 8.58 -1.15 2.14
N LEU A 117 8.78 -2.46 2.37
CA LEU A 117 9.37 -3.35 1.38
C LEU A 117 8.51 -3.49 0.13
N SER A 118 7.19 -3.57 0.27
CA SER A 118 6.25 -3.61 -0.85
C SER A 118 6.33 -2.35 -1.72
N GLY A 119 6.50 -1.16 -1.13
CA GLY A 119 6.68 0.09 -1.87
C GLY A 119 7.89 0.05 -2.82
N SER A 120 9.05 -0.42 -2.33
CA SER A 120 10.26 -0.56 -3.16
C SER A 120 10.08 -1.60 -4.27
N LYS A 121 9.48 -2.76 -3.96
CA LYS A 121 9.24 -3.83 -4.96
C LYS A 121 8.27 -3.39 -6.06
N LEU A 122 7.21 -2.67 -5.71
CA LEU A 122 6.27 -2.11 -6.68
C LEU A 122 6.98 -1.13 -7.63
N LEU A 123 7.85 -0.26 -7.11
CA LEU A 123 8.63 0.65 -7.96
C LEU A 123 9.60 -0.07 -8.90
N ARG A 124 10.01 -1.29 -8.57
CA ARG A 124 10.90 -2.12 -9.41
C ARG A 124 10.17 -2.95 -10.45
N CYS A 125 8.84 -2.83 -10.58
CA CYS A 125 8.06 -3.64 -11.52
C CYS A 125 8.24 -5.15 -11.24
N ASP A 126 8.44 -5.54 -9.97
CA ASP A 126 8.67 -6.93 -9.55
C ASP A 126 7.33 -7.69 -9.41
N PRO A 127 7.06 -8.74 -10.21
CA PRO A 127 5.80 -9.48 -10.18
C PRO A 127 5.62 -10.28 -8.88
N VAL A 128 6.71 -10.81 -8.30
CA VAL A 128 6.66 -11.48 -6.98
C VAL A 128 6.36 -10.46 -5.90
N GLY A 129 6.92 -9.26 -6.05
CA GLY A 129 6.62 -8.08 -5.27
C GLY A 129 5.15 -7.69 -5.30
N ALA A 130 4.48 -7.77 -6.45
CA ALA A 130 3.06 -7.48 -6.59
C ALA A 130 2.18 -8.45 -5.79
N VAL A 131 2.45 -9.76 -5.85
CA VAL A 131 1.74 -10.76 -5.02
C VAL A 131 1.95 -10.48 -3.54
N SER A 132 3.18 -10.17 -3.14
CA SER A 132 3.50 -9.80 -1.75
C SER A 132 2.77 -8.53 -1.30
N ALA A 133 2.70 -7.51 -2.16
CA ALA A 133 1.97 -6.28 -1.90
C ALA A 133 0.45 -6.49 -1.79
N ALA A 134 -0.13 -7.36 -2.62
CA ALA A 134 -1.55 -7.74 -2.52
C ALA A 134 -1.85 -8.41 -1.17
N ARG A 135 -0.99 -9.32 -0.70
CA ARG A 135 -1.11 -9.94 0.62
C ARG A 135 -0.94 -8.91 1.75
N ALA A 136 0.04 -8.02 1.65
CA ALA A 136 0.23 -6.94 2.62
C ALA A 136 -1.00 -6.02 2.69
N ALA A 137 -1.59 -5.70 1.53
CA ALA A 137 -2.83 -4.94 1.44
C ALA A 137 -3.99 -5.69 2.13
N ALA A 138 -4.10 -7.00 1.96
CA ALA A 138 -5.13 -7.79 2.62
C ALA A 138 -4.99 -7.81 4.14
N VAL A 139 -3.78 -8.07 4.64
CA VAL A 139 -3.51 -8.06 6.09
C VAL A 139 -3.77 -6.67 6.67
N SER A 140 -3.28 -5.61 6.00
CA SER A 140 -3.53 -4.23 6.41
C SER A 140 -5.01 -3.91 6.43
N PHE A 141 -5.76 -4.31 5.41
CA PHE A 141 -7.20 -4.07 5.34
C PHE A 141 -7.94 -4.71 6.53
N TYR A 142 -7.74 -5.99 6.80
CA TYR A 142 -8.43 -6.67 7.90
C TYR A 142 -8.05 -6.10 9.27
N PHE A 143 -6.76 -5.82 9.48
CA PHE A 143 -6.28 -5.24 10.74
C PHE A 143 -6.92 -3.87 10.99
N ASN A 144 -6.98 -3.01 9.97
CA ASN A 144 -7.58 -1.69 10.12
C ASN A 144 -9.11 -1.72 10.21
N VAL A 145 -9.79 -2.67 9.55
CA VAL A 145 -11.23 -2.89 9.78
C VAL A 145 -11.49 -3.27 11.24
N LEU A 146 -10.67 -4.13 11.83
CA LEU A 146 -10.78 -4.48 13.25
C LEU A 146 -10.57 -3.25 14.16
N LEU A 147 -9.58 -2.40 13.84
CA LEU A 147 -9.35 -1.16 14.58
C LEU A 147 -10.51 -0.16 14.48
N VAL A 148 -11.13 -0.03 13.30
CA VAL A 148 -12.33 0.80 13.12
C VAL A 148 -13.48 0.27 13.98
N LEU A 149 -13.71 -1.05 13.99
CA LEU A 149 -14.74 -1.67 14.82
C LEU A 149 -14.46 -1.45 16.31
N ALA A 150 -13.22 -1.66 16.77
CA ALA A 150 -12.83 -1.42 18.16
C ALA A 150 -12.97 0.06 18.57
N SER A 151 -12.67 0.99 17.66
CA SER A 151 -12.84 2.41 17.89
C SER A 151 -14.33 2.79 17.99
N ALA A 152 -15.16 2.23 17.11
CA ALA A 152 -16.60 2.43 17.13
C ALA A 152 -17.25 1.87 18.40
N THR A 153 -16.83 0.69 18.87
CA THR A 153 -17.33 0.14 20.14
C THR A 153 -16.90 0.97 21.33
N ALA A 154 -15.66 1.45 21.38
CA ALA A 154 -15.18 2.34 22.45
C ALA A 154 -16.00 3.65 22.52
N LEU A 155 -16.36 4.22 21.37
CA LEU A 155 -17.23 5.41 21.27
C LEU A 155 -18.68 5.10 21.68
N ALA A 156 -19.21 3.93 21.32
CA ALA A 156 -20.56 3.52 21.68
C ALA A 156 -20.74 3.29 23.19
N LEU A 157 -19.67 2.94 23.91
CA LEU A 157 -19.67 2.74 25.36
C LEU A 157 -19.55 4.07 26.17
N ASP A 158 -19.57 5.23 25.50
CA ASP A 158 -19.48 6.59 26.09
C ASP A 158 -18.36 6.76 27.13
N SER A 159 -17.21 6.16 26.85
CA SER A 159 -16.03 6.30 27.68
C SER A 159 -15.38 7.67 27.44
N ARG A 160 -15.75 8.66 28.27
CA ARG A 160 -15.22 10.05 28.18
C ARG A 160 -13.69 10.12 28.10
N GLU A 161 -13.00 9.18 28.75
CA GLU A 161 -11.53 9.11 28.74
C GLU A 161 -10.96 8.53 27.44
N LEU A 162 -11.65 7.60 26.77
CA LEU A 162 -11.17 6.95 25.55
C LEU A 162 -11.69 7.62 24.27
N GLY A 163 -12.73 8.46 24.35
CA GLY A 163 -13.37 9.08 23.19
C GLY A 163 -12.38 9.76 22.22
N PRO A 164 -11.49 10.67 22.68
CA PRO A 164 -10.50 11.31 21.81
C PRO A 164 -9.53 10.31 21.17
N LEU A 165 -9.08 9.32 21.94
CA LEU A 165 -8.18 8.26 21.45
C LEU A 165 -8.88 7.39 20.40
N ALA A 166 -10.13 6.99 20.65
CA ALA A 166 -10.93 6.17 19.73
C ALA A 166 -11.21 6.92 18.42
N LEU A 167 -11.52 8.22 18.47
CA LEU A 167 -11.65 9.04 17.26
C LEU A 167 -10.35 9.11 16.46
N PHE A 168 -9.22 9.32 17.14
CA PHE A 168 -7.91 9.37 16.50
C PHE A 168 -7.53 8.03 15.85
N VAL A 169 -7.65 6.92 16.58
CA VAL A 169 -7.37 5.57 16.08
C VAL A 169 -8.30 5.21 14.93
N GLY A 170 -9.60 5.51 15.04
CA GLY A 170 -10.57 5.29 13.98
C GLY A 170 -10.26 6.06 12.71
N ALA A 171 -9.94 7.36 12.82
CA ALA A 171 -9.55 8.19 11.69
C ALA A 171 -8.27 7.68 10.99
N TYR A 172 -7.27 7.30 11.77
CA TYR A 172 -6.02 6.74 11.24
C TYR A 172 -6.25 5.38 10.56
N ALA A 173 -7.07 4.51 11.14
CA ALA A 173 -7.42 3.22 10.55
C ALA A 173 -8.16 3.38 9.22
N LEU A 174 -9.07 4.36 9.10
CA LEU A 174 -9.73 4.69 7.83
C LEU A 174 -8.73 5.15 6.76
N LEU A 175 -7.78 6.01 7.11
CA LEU A 175 -6.71 6.43 6.21
C LEU A 175 -5.88 5.22 5.74
N SER A 176 -5.55 4.31 6.66
CA SER A 176 -4.81 3.09 6.34
C SER A 176 -5.61 2.10 5.49
N ILE A 177 -6.94 2.05 5.60
CA ILE A 177 -7.80 1.29 4.69
C ILE A 177 -7.70 1.87 3.27
N GLY A 178 -7.75 3.19 3.13
CA GLY A 178 -7.53 3.87 1.84
C GLY A 178 -6.18 3.51 1.22
N GLN A 179 -5.12 3.48 2.04
CA GLN A 179 -3.78 3.04 1.62
C GLN A 179 -3.74 1.56 1.20
N ALA A 180 -4.43 0.67 1.91
CA ALA A 180 -4.51 -0.75 1.54
C ALA A 180 -5.23 -0.95 0.20
N ILE A 181 -6.32 -0.21 -0.05
CA ILE A 181 -7.03 -0.22 -1.34
C ILE A 181 -6.11 0.26 -2.46
N LEU A 182 -5.40 1.36 -2.23
CA LEU A 182 -4.45 1.92 -3.18
C LEU A 182 -3.32 0.92 -3.51
N LEU A 183 -2.79 0.24 -2.49
CA LEU A 183 -1.75 -0.77 -2.64
C LEU A 183 -2.24 -1.98 -3.46
N ALA A 184 -3.47 -2.43 -3.24
CA ALA A 184 -4.08 -3.49 -4.03
C ALA A 184 -4.28 -3.11 -5.51
N VAL A 185 -4.72 -1.87 -5.77
CA VAL A 185 -4.85 -1.34 -7.14
C VAL A 185 -3.48 -1.30 -7.82
N ALA A 186 -2.46 -0.81 -7.12
CA ALA A 186 -1.09 -0.76 -7.64
C ALA A 186 -0.52 -2.16 -7.90
N ALA A 187 -0.77 -3.14 -7.02
CA ALA A 187 -0.34 -4.52 -7.20
C ALA A 187 -0.94 -5.16 -8.46
N ARG A 188 -2.24 -4.96 -8.72
CA ARG A 188 -2.88 -5.42 -9.98
C ARG A 188 -2.27 -4.76 -11.20
N GLU A 189 -2.00 -3.46 -11.11
CA GLU A 189 -1.42 -2.72 -12.24
C GLU A 189 0.01 -3.18 -12.55
N VAL A 190 0.83 -3.45 -11.53
CA VAL A 190 2.15 -4.09 -11.70
C VAL A 190 1.99 -5.49 -12.30
N GLY A 191 1.09 -6.32 -11.79
CA GLY A 191 0.83 -7.65 -12.34
C GLY A 191 0.47 -7.62 -13.83
N ARG A 192 -0.36 -6.65 -14.23
CA ARG A 192 -0.78 -6.46 -15.62
C ARG A 192 0.33 -5.99 -16.54
N GLN A 193 1.20 -5.09 -16.07
CA GLN A 193 2.22 -4.45 -16.90
C GLN A 193 3.55 -5.23 -16.93
N CYS A 194 3.91 -5.86 -15.81
CA CYS A 194 5.25 -6.38 -15.56
C CYS A 194 5.34 -7.92 -15.55
N GLY A 195 4.21 -8.64 -15.45
CA GLY A 195 4.22 -10.06 -15.05
C GLY A 195 3.95 -11.10 -16.15
N ASP A 196 4.70 -12.21 -16.05
CA ASP A 196 4.28 -13.58 -16.42
C ASP A 196 3.36 -14.23 -15.37
N VAL A 197 3.26 -13.60 -14.19
CA VAL A 197 2.39 -14.04 -13.10
C VAL A 197 0.94 -13.74 -13.48
N SER A 198 0.11 -14.79 -13.56
CA SER A 198 -1.32 -14.63 -13.87
C SER A 198 -1.94 -13.59 -12.95
N GLU A 199 -2.76 -12.71 -13.51
CA GLU A 199 -3.62 -11.77 -12.78
C GLU A 199 -4.41 -12.49 -11.66
N ASP A 200 -4.66 -13.78 -11.84
CA ASP A 200 -5.27 -14.67 -10.85
C ASP A 200 -4.47 -14.78 -9.55
N GLN A 201 -3.14 -14.89 -9.59
CA GLN A 201 -2.32 -15.02 -8.38
C GLN A 201 -2.34 -13.73 -7.55
N VAL A 202 -2.31 -12.57 -8.21
CA VAL A 202 -2.45 -11.28 -7.53
C VAL A 202 -3.85 -11.17 -6.94
N SER A 203 -4.88 -11.58 -7.69
CA SER A 203 -6.28 -11.53 -7.28
C SER A 203 -6.61 -12.49 -6.12
N GLN A 204 -5.92 -13.63 -6.03
CA GLN A 204 -6.00 -14.55 -4.90
C GLN A 204 -5.43 -13.97 -3.60
N GLY A 205 -4.48 -13.04 -3.71
CA GLY A 205 -3.91 -12.34 -2.55
C GLY A 205 -4.80 -11.22 -1.99
N LEU A 206 -5.87 -10.82 -2.70
CA LEU A 206 -6.74 -9.71 -2.31
C LEU A 206 -7.90 -10.17 -1.41
N PRO A 207 -8.39 -9.31 -0.50
CA PRO A 207 -9.64 -9.55 0.21
C PRO A 207 -10.80 -9.78 -0.78
N PRO A 208 -11.74 -10.71 -0.52
CA PRO A 208 -12.88 -10.95 -1.41
C PRO A 208 -13.71 -9.69 -1.70
N ALA A 209 -13.91 -8.84 -0.68
CA ALA A 209 -14.60 -7.56 -0.82
C ALA A 209 -13.86 -6.61 -1.77
N LEU A 210 -12.53 -6.59 -1.72
CA LEU A 210 -11.72 -5.72 -2.56
C LEU A 210 -11.64 -6.25 -4.00
N ARG A 211 -11.52 -7.56 -4.15
CA ARG A 211 -11.57 -8.24 -5.46
C ARG A 211 -12.87 -7.92 -6.19
N THR A 212 -14.02 -8.16 -5.54
CA THR A 212 -15.34 -7.88 -6.12
C THR A 212 -15.53 -6.40 -6.47
N LEU A 213 -15.06 -5.49 -5.61
CA LEU A 213 -15.12 -4.04 -5.89
C LEU A 213 -14.31 -3.65 -7.13
N LEU A 214 -13.08 -4.16 -7.25
CA LEU A 214 -12.21 -3.87 -8.39
C LEU A 214 -12.74 -4.49 -9.68
N ASP A 215 -13.30 -5.70 -9.62
CA ASP A 215 -13.88 -6.37 -10.77
C ASP A 215 -15.14 -5.64 -11.25
N ARG A 216 -15.98 -5.13 -10.35
CA ARG A 216 -17.11 -4.25 -10.69
C ARG A 216 -16.66 -2.96 -11.37
N ARG A 217 -15.58 -2.33 -10.89
CA ARG A 217 -15.02 -1.12 -11.50
C ARG A 217 -14.52 -1.42 -12.92
N ARG A 218 -13.83 -2.54 -13.11
CA ARG A 218 -13.35 -2.98 -14.43
C ARG A 218 -14.51 -3.26 -15.39
N ALA A 219 -15.56 -3.95 -14.92
CA ALA A 219 -16.75 -4.20 -15.73
C ALA A 219 -17.44 -2.91 -16.19
N ARG A 220 -17.51 -1.89 -15.31
CA ARG A 220 -18.03 -0.56 -15.68
C ARG A 220 -17.17 0.12 -16.72
N GLN A 221 -15.84 0.13 -16.54
CA GLN A 221 -14.91 0.71 -17.51
C GLN A 221 -14.98 0.01 -18.87
N ALA A 222 -15.14 -1.31 -18.91
CA ALA A 222 -15.30 -2.06 -20.16
C ALA A 222 -16.59 -1.71 -20.90
N ARG A 223 -17.70 -1.49 -20.17
CA ARG A 223 -18.97 -1.02 -20.73
C ARG A 223 -18.86 0.39 -21.27
N GLU A 224 -18.25 1.30 -20.50
CA GLU A 224 -18.02 2.70 -20.91
C GLU A 224 -17.10 2.80 -22.14
N ALA A 225 -16.16 1.86 -22.30
CA ALA A 225 -15.29 1.77 -23.46
C ALA A 225 -15.95 1.14 -24.70
N GLY A 226 -17.22 0.72 -24.63
CA GLY A 226 -17.93 0.07 -25.74
C GLY A 226 -17.38 -1.32 -26.09
N LEU A 227 -16.62 -1.96 -25.20
CA LEU A 227 -16.00 -3.27 -25.44
C LEU A 227 -16.96 -4.45 -25.19
N VAL A 228 -18.15 -4.17 -24.66
CA VAL A 228 -19.19 -5.18 -24.38
C VAL A 228 -20.49 -4.69 -25.03
N THR A 229 -20.78 -5.18 -26.24
CA THR A 229 -22.11 -5.08 -26.86
C THR A 229 -22.95 -6.24 -26.36
N GLU A 230 -24.11 -5.93 -25.78
CA GLU A 230 -25.12 -6.92 -25.34
C GLU A 230 -25.65 -7.78 -26.50
#